data_AF-A0A4R6Z7K3-F1
#
_entry.id   AF-A0A4R6Z7K3-F1
#
_cell.length_a   1.000
_cell.length_b   1.000
_cell.length_c   1.000
_cell.angle_alpha   90.00
_cell.angle_beta   90.00
_cell.angle_gamma   90.00
#
_symmetry.space_group_name_H-M   'P 1'
#
loop_
_entity.id
_entity.type
_entity.pdbx_description
1 polymer ?
#
loop_
_entity_poly.entity_id
_entity_poly.type
_entity_poly.pdbx_seq_one_letter_code
_entity_poly.pdbx_strand_id
1 'polypeptide(L)'
;MTKPKSHIEIAFQSIPVFSNDGQLDIGEINFLLGLALRDSAIDEDEKRVLASIFAQAEKGHVPEAVQARIDEVRALHDIRQL
;
A
#
# COMPACT_ATOMS: atom_id res chain seq x y z
N MET A 1 12.89 16.69 13.42
CA MET A 1 13.25 16.63 11.99
C MET A 1 12.04 16.06 11.25
N THR A 2 11.52 16.74 10.23
CA THR A 2 10.39 16.26 9.44
C THR A 2 10.86 15.07 8.60
N LYS A 3 10.29 13.88 8.85
CA LYS A 3 10.44 12.71 7.98
C LYS A 3 10.12 13.16 6.54
N PRO A 4 10.89 12.80 5.52
CA PRO A 4 10.46 13.01 4.13
C PRO A 4 9.05 12.44 3.97
N LYS A 5 8.18 13.11 3.21
CA LYS A 5 6.74 12.77 3.12
C LYS A 5 6.53 11.47 2.31
N SER A 6 6.98 10.34 2.85
CA SER A 6 6.85 9.01 2.25
C SER A 6 5.39 8.70 1.89
N HIS A 7 4.40 9.15 2.68
CA HIS A 7 2.98 8.98 2.34
C HIS A 7 2.57 9.68 1.03
N ILE A 8 3.12 10.85 0.71
CA ILE A 8 2.85 11.55 -0.57
C ILE A 8 3.52 10.79 -1.72
N GLU A 9 4.74 10.30 -1.50
CA GLU A 9 5.46 9.47 -2.47
C GLU A 9 4.68 8.18 -2.78
N ILE A 10 4.24 7.44 -1.75
CA ILE A 10 3.42 6.24 -1.90
C ILE A 10 2.11 6.56 -2.64
N ALA A 11 1.42 7.63 -2.26
CA ALA A 11 0.17 8.03 -2.91
C ALA A 11 0.37 8.42 -4.38
N PHE A 12 1.48 9.08 -4.72
CA PHE A 12 1.78 9.44 -6.10
C PHE A 12 2.16 8.20 -6.92
N GLN A 13 2.95 7.29 -6.34
CA GLN A 13 3.40 6.07 -6.98
C GLN A 13 2.30 5.01 -7.11
N SER A 14 1.21 5.09 -6.33
CA SER A 14 0.05 4.20 -6.49
C SER A 14 -0.88 4.60 -7.64
N ILE A 15 -0.79 5.82 -8.15
CA ILE A 15 -1.58 6.27 -9.32
C ILE A 15 -1.29 5.39 -10.55
N PRO A 16 -0.04 5.18 -10.99
CA PRO A 16 0.24 4.38 -12.19
C PRO A 16 -0.15 2.91 -12.04
N VAL A 17 -0.06 2.35 -10.83
CA VAL A 17 -0.49 0.97 -10.50
C VAL A 17 -1.93 0.75 -10.97
N PHE A 18 -2.86 1.59 -10.53
CA PHE A 18 -4.27 1.47 -10.93
C PHE A 18 -4.59 2.08 -12.31
N SER A 19 -3.66 2.79 -12.94
CA SER A 19 -3.91 3.45 -14.24
C SER A 19 -3.63 2.55 -15.44
N ASN A 20 -2.85 1.48 -15.27
CA ASN A 20 -2.46 0.60 -16.37
C ASN A 20 -3.52 -0.47 -16.66
N ASP A 21 -3.83 -1.32 -15.68
CA ASP A 21 -4.82 -2.40 -15.80
C ASP A 21 -5.92 -2.35 -14.73
N GLY A 22 -5.85 -1.36 -13.84
CA GLY A 22 -6.80 -1.19 -12.74
C GLY A 22 -6.68 -2.23 -11.64
N GLN A 23 -5.65 -3.08 -11.67
CA GLN A 23 -5.42 -4.14 -10.71
C GLN A 23 -4.17 -3.86 -9.89
N LEU A 24 -4.01 -4.61 -8.80
CA LEU A 24 -2.81 -4.59 -7.99
C LEU A 24 -2.19 -5.97 -8.08
N ASP A 25 -0.99 -6.06 -8.64
CA ASP A 25 -0.21 -7.29 -8.66
C ASP A 25 0.79 -7.39 -7.50
N ILE A 26 1.45 -8.55 -7.40
CA ILE A 26 2.40 -8.84 -6.32
C ILE A 26 3.68 -7.99 -6.40
N GLY A 27 4.11 -7.60 -7.60
CA GLY A 27 5.25 -6.71 -7.81
C GLY A 27 4.92 -5.29 -7.39
N GLU A 28 3.76 -4.79 -7.77
CA GLU A 28 3.27 -3.45 -7.45
C GLU A 28 3.05 -3.24 -5.96
N ILE A 29 2.40 -4.20 -5.27
CA ILE A 29 2.23 -4.10 -3.82
C ILE A 29 3.60 -4.13 -3.12
N ASN A 30 4.52 -5.00 -3.53
CA ASN A 30 5.84 -5.07 -2.91
C ASN A 30 6.67 -3.81 -3.17
N PHE A 31 6.50 -3.18 -4.33
CA PHE A 31 7.12 -1.89 -4.61
C PHE A 31 6.59 -0.79 -3.66
N LEU A 32 5.27 -0.66 -3.53
CA LEU A 32 4.65 0.32 -2.62
C LEU A 32 5.04 0.08 -1.15
N LEU A 33 5.09 -1.18 -0.73
CA LEU A 33 5.56 -1.56 0.60
C LEU A 33 7.04 -1.25 0.79
N GLY A 34 7.87 -1.42 -0.24
CA GLY A 34 9.28 -1.04 -0.19
C GLY A 34 9.48 0.45 0.05
N LEU A 35 8.60 1.30 -0.52
CA LEU A 35 8.60 2.73 -0.25
C LEU A 35 8.18 3.03 1.20
N ALA A 36 7.13 2.38 1.70
CA ALA A 36 6.60 2.56 3.05
C ALA A 36 7.51 2.01 4.16
N LEU A 37 8.27 0.94 3.88
CA LEU A 37 9.14 0.27 4.84
C LEU A 37 10.57 0.76 4.82
N ARG A 38 10.90 1.75 3.96
CA ARG A 38 12.25 2.28 3.77
C ARG A 38 12.90 2.76 5.06
N ASP A 39 12.11 3.30 5.99
CA ASP A 39 12.57 3.80 7.28
C ASP A 39 12.19 2.89 8.46
N SER A 40 11.82 1.64 8.16
CA SER A 40 11.48 0.58 9.13
C SER A 40 10.32 0.91 10.09
N ALA A 41 9.53 1.96 9.83
CA ALA A 41 8.38 2.32 10.65
C ALA A 41 7.28 2.99 9.82
N ILE A 42 6.13 2.31 9.70
CA ILE A 42 4.94 2.87 9.05
C ILE A 42 4.20 3.76 10.05
N ASP A 43 4.17 5.07 9.77
CA ASP A 43 3.43 6.07 10.55
C ASP A 43 1.95 6.16 10.17
N GLU A 44 1.16 6.92 10.93
CA GLU A 44 -0.29 7.01 10.72
C GLU A 44 -0.69 7.57 9.34
N ASP A 45 0.11 8.44 8.74
CA ASP A 45 -0.19 8.97 7.40
C ASP A 45 0.07 7.89 6.34
N GLU A 46 1.16 7.13 6.48
CA GLU A 46 1.48 6.01 5.60
C GLU A 46 0.43 4.89 5.73
N LYS A 47 -0.01 4.56 6.96
CA LYS A 47 -1.09 3.59 7.19
C LYS A 47 -2.38 4.00 6.49
N ARG A 48 -2.76 5.28 6.56
CA ARG A 48 -3.96 5.79 5.88
C ARG A 48 -3.88 5.64 4.36
N VAL A 49 -2.72 5.96 3.78
CA VAL A 49 -2.49 5.83 2.34
C VAL A 49 -2.54 4.36 1.92
N LEU A 50 -1.86 3.48 2.64
CA LEU A 50 -1.88 2.03 2.39
C LEU A 50 -3.29 1.45 2.54
N ALA A 51 -4.04 1.84 3.57
CA ALA A 51 -5.44 1.42 3.75
C ALA A 51 -6.31 1.82 2.54
N SER A 52 -6.11 3.03 2.01
CA SER A 52 -6.84 3.53 0.83
C SER A 52 -6.48 2.75 -0.44
N ILE A 53 -5.19 2.41 -0.61
CA ILE A 53 -4.70 1.60 -1.73
C ILE A 53 -5.28 0.19 -1.66
N PHE A 54 -5.27 -0.46 -0.50
CA PHE A 54 -5.83 -1.79 -0.32
C PHE A 54 -7.33 -1.80 -0.59
N ALA A 55 -8.07 -0.83 -0.05
CA ALA A 55 -9.50 -0.69 -0.30
C ALA A 55 -9.80 -0.45 -1.79
N GLN A 56 -8.91 0.24 -2.52
CA GLN A 56 -9.07 0.44 -3.96
C GLN A 56 -8.77 -0.83 -4.75
N ALA A 57 -7.74 -1.59 -4.39
CA ALA A 57 -7.44 -2.89 -4.98
C ALA A 57 -8.58 -3.89 -4.78
N GLU A 58 -9.14 -3.95 -3.57
CA GLU A 58 -10.24 -4.85 -3.19
C GLU A 58 -11.56 -4.57 -3.93
N LYS A 59 -11.73 -3.39 -4.56
CA LYS A 59 -12.88 -3.11 -5.45
C LYS A 59 -12.77 -3.82 -6.79
N GLY A 60 -11.56 -4.16 -7.21
CA GLY A 60 -11.27 -4.86 -8.44
C GLY A 60 -11.13 -6.36 -8.24
N HIS A 61 -10.34 -6.99 -9.11
CA HIS A 61 -9.89 -8.36 -8.90
C HIS A 61 -8.54 -8.33 -8.17
N VAL A 62 -8.48 -9.00 -7.01
CA VAL A 62 -7.25 -9.18 -6.24
C VAL A 62 -6.88 -10.66 -6.27
N PRO A 63 -5.74 -11.03 -6.88
CA PRO A 63 -5.25 -12.40 -6.81
C PRO A 63 -5.01 -12.85 -5.36
N GLU A 64 -5.22 -14.13 -5.05
CA GLU A 64 -5.08 -14.67 -3.68
C GLU A 64 -3.72 -14.35 -3.05
N ALA A 65 -2.64 -14.40 -3.84
CA ALA A 65 -1.29 -14.05 -3.37
C ALA A 65 -1.16 -12.57 -2.95
N VAL A 66 -1.87 -11.68 -3.64
CA VAL A 66 -1.89 -10.25 -3.31
C VAL A 66 -2.74 -10.02 -2.07
N GLN A 67 -3.89 -10.68 -1.97
CA GLN A 67 -4.74 -10.61 -0.77
C GLN A 67 -3.99 -11.09 0.48
N ALA A 68 -3.30 -12.23 0.40
CA ALA A 68 -2.48 -12.75 1.49
C ALA A 68 -1.39 -11.74 1.91
N ARG A 69 -0.79 -11.03 0.95
CA ARG A 69 0.20 -9.99 1.23
C ARG A 69 -0.42 -8.76 1.90
N ILE A 70 -1.61 -8.33 1.47
CA ILE A 70 -2.37 -7.25 2.12
C ILE A 70 -2.65 -7.61 3.59
N ASP A 71 -3.13 -8.82 3.84
CA ASP A 71 -3.51 -9.28 5.17
C ASP A 71 -2.29 -9.38 6.10
N GLU A 72 -1.16 -9.87 5.61
CA GLU A 72 0.11 -9.90 6.33
C GLU A 72 0.54 -8.49 6.78
N VAL A 73 0.49 -7.52 5.86
CA VAL A 73 0.89 -6.13 6.14
C VAL A 73 -0.08 -5.47 7.13
N ARG A 74 -1.39 -5.72 6.99
CA ARG A 74 -2.39 -5.24 7.95
C ARG A 74 -2.12 -5.75 9.35
N ALA A 75 -1.84 -7.04 9.49
CA ALA A 75 -1.52 -7.64 10.78
C ALA A 75 -0.20 -7.11 11.37
N LEU A 76 0.84 -6.93 10.55
CA LEU A 76 2.16 -6.50 11.01
C LEU A 76 2.19 -5.03 11.45
N HIS A 77 1.39 -4.17 10.81
CA HIS A 77 1.45 -2.72 11.00
C HIS A 77 0.18 -2.10 11.61
N ASP A 78 -0.76 -2.93 12.06
CA ASP A 78 -2.05 -2.50 12.63
C ASP A 78 -2.81 -1.53 11.69
N ILE A 79 -2.83 -1.87 10.39
CA ILE A 79 -3.56 -1.09 9.37
C ILE A 79 -5.01 -1.56 9.38
N ARG A 80 -5.93 -0.68 9.78
CA ARG A 80 -7.35 -0.97 9.80
C ARG A 80 -7.96 -0.81 8.41
N GLN A 81 -8.95 -1.65 8.11
CA GLN A 81 -9.80 -1.47 6.93
C GLN A 81 -10.66 -0.22 7.13
N LEU A 82 -10.66 0.68 6.13
CA LEU A 82 -11.47 1.91 6.11
C LEU A 82 -12.92 1.60 5.68
#